data_AF-Q121E9-F1
#
_entry.id   AF-Q121E9-F1
#
_cell.length_a   1.000
_cell.length_b   1.000
_cell.length_c   1.000
_cell.angle_alpha   90.00
_cell.angle_beta   90.00
_cell.angle_gamma   90.00
#
_symmetry.space_group_name_H-M   'P 1'
#
loop_
_entity.id
_entity.type
_entity.pdbx_description
1 polymer ?
#
loop_
_entity_poly.entity_id
_entity_poly.type
_entity_poly.pdbx_seq_one_letter_code
_entity_poly.pdbx_strand_id
1 'polypeptide(L)'
;MNTSTDTTPAPTSEVEGLRAEVRRLEQLLQGKFNKETLLTSMEGNRLALQGGAASLLAEMFAAQFDGCTAENYLEVTFTSSQILPGERFVVTVQKCSGQTPHELRQAAEDRCTELARQVNLGKCIVREDMQTGMERTQELITIRDQTSKREIIVPLLMELDNEVFTTEQINDIGRHIRDNCGPATSSKVKALMGVPAFQYRVRPWLLECFGAAIAGDKTERSNRFLEEAIELYQSANRTRSDAHQLVDYVFDRPIGEKPQEVGGVMLTLAAFCLAHKLDMHQCGEVELARVWTKVEQIRVKQAAKPKDSPLPVHVAAGGWL
;
A
#
# COMPACT_ATOMS: atom_id res chain seq x y z
N MET A 1 44.53 -71.43 -19.34
CA MET A 1 43.42 -70.45 -19.24
C MET A 1 42.23 -71.14 -18.61
N ASN A 2 41.97 -70.97 -17.32
CA ASN A 2 40.88 -70.14 -16.82
C ASN A 2 40.90 -70.18 -15.29
N THR A 3 40.81 -69.00 -14.70
CA THR A 3 41.01 -68.66 -13.30
C THR A 3 39.88 -69.18 -12.43
N SER A 4 40.22 -70.02 -11.45
CA SER A 4 39.34 -70.46 -10.37
C SER A 4 39.00 -69.27 -9.47
N THR A 5 37.74 -68.84 -9.46
CA THR A 5 37.23 -67.83 -8.54
C THR A 5 37.06 -68.45 -7.16
N ASP A 6 38.03 -68.18 -6.30
CA ASP A 6 37.99 -68.43 -4.86
C ASP A 6 37.01 -67.45 -4.21
N THR A 7 35.76 -67.86 -4.05
CA THR A 7 34.80 -67.17 -3.17
C THR A 7 34.92 -67.77 -1.79
N THR A 8 35.87 -67.23 -1.01
CA THR A 8 35.96 -67.47 0.42
C THR A 8 34.64 -67.03 1.07
N PRO A 9 33.89 -67.90 1.76
CA PRO A 9 32.67 -67.51 2.43
C PRO A 9 33.02 -66.51 3.54
N ALA A 10 32.28 -65.39 3.60
CA ALA A 10 32.44 -64.40 4.65
C ALA A 10 32.45 -65.11 6.02
N PRO A 11 33.39 -64.76 6.92
CA PRO A 11 33.54 -65.45 8.20
C PRO A 11 32.20 -65.39 8.95
N THR A 12 31.76 -66.53 9.45
CA THR A 12 30.42 -66.75 10.04
C THR A 12 30.06 -65.71 11.11
N SER A 13 31.05 -65.12 11.78
CA SER A 13 30.85 -64.06 12.79
C SER A 13 30.40 -62.71 12.21
N GLU A 14 30.73 -62.41 10.95
CA GLU A 14 30.36 -61.16 10.30
C GLU A 14 28.90 -61.19 9.84
N VAL A 15 28.46 -62.35 9.33
CA VAL A 15 27.04 -62.62 9.02
C VAL A 15 26.20 -62.68 10.30
N GLU A 16 26.72 -63.25 11.38
CA GLU A 16 26.06 -63.24 12.68
C GLU A 16 25.98 -61.84 13.29
N GLY A 17 27.04 -61.03 13.13
CA GLY A 17 27.06 -59.63 13.54
C GLY A 17 26.02 -58.79 12.79
N LEU A 18 25.93 -58.94 11.47
CA LEU A 18 24.92 -58.25 10.66
C LEU A 18 23.50 -58.73 11.01
N ARG A 19 23.28 -60.03 11.26
CA ARG A 19 21.98 -60.55 11.70
C ARG A 19 21.61 -60.07 13.10
N ALA A 20 22.58 -59.91 13.99
CA ALA A 20 22.37 -59.32 15.31
C ALA A 20 22.01 -57.84 15.21
N GLU A 21 22.67 -57.10 14.31
CA GLU A 21 22.37 -55.69 14.07
C GLU A 21 21.00 -55.49 13.40
N VAL A 22 20.63 -56.34 12.42
CA VAL A 22 19.28 -56.34 11.85
C VAL A 22 18.23 -56.60 12.93
N ARG A 23 18.43 -57.60 13.81
CA ARG A 23 17.52 -57.84 14.95
C ARG A 23 17.47 -56.66 15.91
N ARG A 24 18.59 -55.96 16.14
CA ARG A 24 18.64 -54.76 16.99
C ARG A 24 17.86 -53.61 16.36
N LEU A 25 18.03 -53.38 15.06
CA LEU A 25 17.32 -52.36 14.30
C LEU A 25 15.82 -52.69 14.20
N GLU A 26 15.46 -53.96 14.00
CA GLU A 26 14.08 -54.46 14.07
C GLU A 26 13.49 -54.23 15.45
N GLN A 27 14.19 -54.55 16.55
CA GLN A 27 13.73 -54.26 17.91
C GLN A 27 13.60 -52.75 18.20
N LEU A 28 14.48 -51.92 17.65
CA LEU A 28 14.38 -50.45 17.76
C LEU A 28 13.19 -49.90 16.96
N LEU A 29 12.92 -50.44 15.78
CA LEU A 29 11.75 -50.11 14.96
C LEU A 29 10.47 -50.61 15.63
N GLN A 30 10.45 -51.84 16.13
CA GLN A 30 9.31 -52.47 16.76
C GLN A 30 9.01 -51.84 18.13
N GLY A 31 10.02 -51.37 18.87
CA GLY A 31 9.85 -50.55 20.07
C GLY A 31 9.27 -49.16 19.79
N LYS A 32 9.49 -48.61 18.58
CA LYS A 32 8.86 -47.36 18.13
C LYS A 32 7.46 -47.57 17.52
N PHE A 33 7.19 -48.74 16.95
CA PHE A 33 5.93 -49.03 16.24
C PHE A 33 4.88 -49.85 17.02
N ASN A 34 5.26 -50.64 18.05
CA ASN A 34 4.32 -51.53 18.76
C ASN A 34 3.72 -50.93 20.04
N LYS A 35 3.03 -49.81 19.89
CA LYS A 35 1.85 -49.55 20.72
C LYS A 35 0.71 -49.37 19.74
N GLU A 36 -0.19 -50.35 19.68
CA GLU A 36 -1.42 -50.29 18.90
C GLU A 36 -2.05 -48.90 19.06
N THR A 37 -2.56 -48.32 17.98
CA THR A 37 -3.30 -47.07 18.07
C THR A 37 -4.57 -47.35 18.87
N LEU A 38 -4.55 -46.99 20.14
CA LEU A 38 -5.67 -47.12 21.05
C LEU A 38 -6.51 -45.84 20.94
N LEU A 39 -7.79 -46.02 20.65
CA LEU A 39 -8.80 -44.99 20.86
C LEU A 39 -8.97 -44.80 22.37
N THR A 40 -8.60 -43.65 22.90
CA THR A 40 -8.64 -43.38 24.35
C THR A 40 -9.94 -42.69 24.77
N SER A 41 -10.56 -41.91 23.89
CA SER A 41 -11.91 -41.38 24.10
C SER A 41 -12.56 -40.97 22.77
N MET A 42 -13.90 -40.94 22.77
CA MET A 42 -14.69 -40.43 21.66
C MET A 42 -15.87 -39.62 22.22
N GLU A 43 -15.88 -38.32 21.98
CA GLU A 43 -16.94 -37.40 22.41
C GLU A 43 -17.44 -36.58 21.22
N GLY A 44 -18.62 -36.93 20.71
CA GLY A 44 -19.17 -36.32 19.50
C GLY A 44 -18.22 -36.49 18.31
N ASN A 45 -17.68 -35.38 17.82
CA ASN A 45 -16.74 -35.34 16.69
C ASN A 45 -15.26 -35.31 17.12
N ARG A 46 -14.97 -35.52 18.41
CA ARG A 46 -13.60 -35.54 18.96
C ARG A 46 -13.14 -36.97 19.17
N LEU A 47 -11.98 -37.29 18.63
CA LEU A 47 -11.32 -38.59 18.74
C LEU A 47 -9.97 -38.39 19.44
N ALA A 48 -9.75 -39.06 20.58
CA ALA A 48 -8.45 -39.08 21.23
C ALA A 48 -7.73 -40.38 20.91
N LEU A 49 -6.52 -40.29 20.37
CA LEU A 49 -5.70 -41.44 19.99
C LEU A 49 -4.40 -41.45 20.78
N GLN A 50 -3.97 -42.62 21.22
CA GLN A 50 -2.67 -42.84 21.84
C GLN A 50 -2.03 -44.10 21.26
N GLY A 51 -0.70 -44.14 21.18
CA GLY A 51 0.04 -45.29 20.65
C GLY A 51 1.13 -44.87 19.69
N GLY A 52 1.89 -45.84 19.19
CA GLY A 52 3.10 -45.60 18.38
C GLY A 52 2.79 -44.82 17.11
N ALA A 53 1.76 -45.20 16.36
CA ALA A 53 1.40 -44.51 15.13
C ALA A 53 0.83 -43.09 15.37
N ALA A 54 0.09 -42.88 16.47
CA ALA A 54 -0.41 -41.56 16.83
C ALA A 54 0.74 -40.61 17.22
N SER A 55 1.72 -41.12 17.99
CA SER A 55 2.94 -40.37 18.32
C SER A 55 3.76 -40.04 17.08
N LEU A 56 3.92 -40.98 16.15
CA LEU A 56 4.66 -40.75 14.91
C LEU A 56 4.01 -39.67 14.03
N LEU A 57 2.68 -39.68 13.91
CA LEU A 57 1.94 -38.62 13.22
C LEU A 57 2.11 -37.27 13.92
N ALA A 58 2.03 -37.23 15.26
CA ALA A 58 2.23 -36.00 16.01
C ALA A 58 3.62 -35.39 15.80
N GLU A 59 4.68 -36.21 15.86
CA GLU A 59 6.06 -35.77 15.59
C GLU A 59 6.25 -35.30 14.15
N MET A 60 5.65 -36.00 13.17
CA MET A 60 5.72 -35.60 11.76
C MET A 60 5.07 -34.22 11.55
N PHE A 61 3.89 -33.99 12.11
CA PHE A 61 3.24 -32.68 12.01
C PHE A 61 4.00 -31.59 12.75
N ALA A 62 4.56 -31.88 13.93
CA ALA A 62 5.39 -30.93 14.67
C ALA A 62 6.63 -30.50 13.86
N ALA A 63 7.33 -31.46 13.23
CA ALA A 63 8.47 -31.17 12.37
C ALA A 63 8.09 -30.36 11.13
N GLN A 64 6.93 -30.63 10.52
CA GLN A 64 6.42 -29.82 9.41
C GLN A 64 6.11 -28.38 9.84
N PHE A 65 5.57 -28.20 11.05
CA PHE A 65 5.33 -26.88 11.60
C PHE A 65 6.61 -26.10 11.91
N ASP A 66 7.65 -26.78 12.40
CA ASP A 66 8.96 -26.17 12.66
C ASP A 66 9.65 -25.73 11.35
N GLY A 67 9.49 -26.52 10.29
CA GLY A 67 10.06 -26.24 8.97
C GLY A 67 9.27 -25.28 8.09
N CYS A 68 8.11 -24.76 8.52
CA CYS A 68 7.25 -23.91 7.70
C CYS A 68 6.92 -22.57 8.37
N THR A 69 6.46 -21.60 7.57
CA THR A 69 6.02 -20.28 8.05
C THR A 69 4.55 -20.26 8.50
N ALA A 70 3.88 -21.41 8.58
CA ALA A 70 2.46 -21.48 8.93
C ALA A 70 2.27 -21.23 10.44
N GLU A 71 1.63 -20.11 10.76
CA GLU A 71 1.39 -19.69 12.15
C GLU A 71 0.24 -20.45 12.81
N ASN A 72 -0.83 -20.74 12.06
CA ASN A 72 -2.11 -21.17 12.63
C ASN A 72 -2.40 -22.65 12.41
N TYR A 73 -2.34 -23.10 11.17
CA TYR A 73 -2.66 -24.48 10.80
C TYR A 73 -1.91 -24.94 9.55
N LEU A 74 -1.84 -26.26 9.38
CA LEU A 74 -1.43 -26.94 8.16
C LEU A 74 -2.63 -27.68 7.58
N GLU A 75 -2.78 -27.63 6.27
CA GLU A 75 -3.79 -28.43 5.55
C GLU A 75 -3.10 -29.61 4.87
N VAL A 76 -3.54 -30.82 5.19
CA VAL A 76 -2.99 -32.05 4.65
C VAL A 76 -4.12 -32.82 3.97
N THR A 77 -3.91 -33.23 2.73
CA THR A 77 -4.89 -34.01 1.98
C THR A 77 -4.47 -35.47 1.91
N PHE A 78 -5.37 -36.36 2.29
CA PHE A 78 -5.20 -37.81 2.21
C PHE A 78 -6.11 -38.39 1.13
N THR A 79 -5.66 -39.44 0.48
CA THR A 79 -6.48 -40.22 -0.45
C THR A 79 -6.36 -41.69 -0.07
N SER A 80 -7.48 -42.39 0.01
CA SER A 80 -7.50 -43.82 0.24
C SER A 80 -7.54 -44.56 -1.10
N SER A 81 -6.67 -45.55 -1.26
CA SER A 81 -6.60 -46.38 -2.47
C SER A 81 -7.58 -47.56 -2.46
N GLN A 82 -8.13 -47.90 -1.29
CA GLN A 82 -8.98 -49.09 -1.11
C GLN A 82 -10.44 -48.70 -0.85
N ILE A 83 -10.66 -47.75 0.07
CA ILE A 83 -11.99 -47.33 0.52
C ILE A 83 -12.24 -45.93 -0.03
N LEU A 84 -13.30 -45.72 -0.81
CA LEU A 84 -13.60 -44.47 -1.51
C LEU A 84 -12.43 -44.00 -2.41
N PRO A 85 -12.03 -44.81 -3.41
CA PRO A 85 -10.92 -44.47 -4.29
C PRO A 85 -11.22 -43.19 -5.08
N GLY A 86 -10.27 -42.27 -5.07
CA GLY A 86 -10.38 -40.96 -5.74
C GLY A 86 -10.91 -39.83 -4.85
N GLU A 87 -11.52 -40.16 -3.70
CA GLU A 87 -11.94 -39.15 -2.73
C GLU A 87 -10.74 -38.57 -1.99
N ARG A 88 -10.82 -37.27 -1.71
CA ARG A 88 -9.79 -36.49 -1.00
C ARG A 88 -10.31 -36.10 0.37
N PHE A 89 -9.60 -36.53 1.39
CA PHE A 89 -9.88 -36.21 2.78
C PHE A 89 -8.95 -35.09 3.22
N VAL A 90 -9.51 -33.92 3.51
CA VAL A 90 -8.76 -32.78 3.99
C VAL A 90 -8.72 -32.83 5.52
N VAL A 91 -7.51 -32.79 6.07
CA VAL A 91 -7.24 -32.72 7.51
C VAL A 91 -6.54 -31.42 7.81
N THR A 92 -7.13 -30.63 8.68
CA THR A 92 -6.51 -29.41 9.21
C THR A 92 -5.82 -29.74 10.52
N VAL A 93 -4.49 -29.61 10.55
CA VAL A 93 -3.70 -29.74 11.78
C VAL A 93 -3.48 -28.34 12.32
N GLN A 94 -3.96 -28.05 13.52
CA GLN A 94 -3.88 -26.72 14.13
C GLN A 94 -2.97 -26.76 15.36
N LYS A 95 -2.15 -25.72 15.54
CA LYS A 95 -1.47 -25.50 16.82
C LYS A 95 -2.51 -25.12 17.88
N CYS A 96 -2.43 -25.66 19.10
CA CYS A 96 -3.33 -25.23 20.18
C CYS A 96 -3.25 -23.73 20.49
N SER A 97 -2.14 -23.08 20.13
CA SER A 97 -1.95 -21.63 20.23
C SER A 97 -2.42 -20.84 19.00
N GLY A 98 -2.72 -21.52 17.89
CA GLY A 98 -3.16 -20.91 16.64
C GLY A 98 -4.68 -20.84 16.54
N GLN A 99 -5.17 -20.15 15.52
CA GLN A 99 -6.60 -20.00 15.24
C GLN A 99 -7.08 -21.03 14.21
N THR A 100 -8.31 -21.53 14.36
CA THR A 100 -8.96 -22.37 13.36
C THR A 100 -9.20 -21.55 12.08
N PRO A 101 -9.34 -22.20 10.90
CA PRO A 101 -9.79 -21.50 9.69
C PRO A 101 -11.12 -20.76 9.87
N HIS A 102 -12.03 -21.31 10.69
CA HIS A 102 -13.31 -20.67 11.00
C HIS A 102 -13.13 -19.41 11.85
N GLU A 103 -12.31 -19.46 12.90
CA GLU A 103 -11.99 -18.31 13.76
C GLU A 103 -11.24 -17.22 12.97
N LEU A 104 -10.34 -17.60 12.07
CA LEU A 104 -9.66 -16.64 11.19
C LEU A 104 -10.64 -15.96 10.24
N ARG A 105 -11.59 -16.74 9.68
CA ARG A 105 -12.64 -16.19 8.83
C ARG A 105 -13.54 -15.25 9.63
N GLN A 106 -13.97 -15.66 10.82
CA GLN A 106 -14.81 -14.85 11.68
C GLN A 106 -14.10 -13.56 12.10
N ALA A 107 -12.83 -13.64 12.50
CA ALA A 107 -12.03 -12.46 12.81
C ALA A 107 -11.85 -11.51 11.61
N ALA A 108 -11.75 -12.06 10.39
CA ALA A 108 -11.71 -11.27 9.17
C ALA A 108 -13.06 -10.61 8.86
N GLU A 109 -14.16 -11.33 9.02
CA GLU A 109 -15.54 -10.83 8.86
C GLU A 109 -15.87 -9.73 9.89
N ASP A 110 -15.48 -9.94 11.15
CA ASP A 110 -15.63 -8.97 12.23
C ASP A 110 -14.80 -7.71 11.93
N ARG A 111 -13.56 -7.87 11.45
CA ARG A 111 -12.71 -6.74 11.04
C ARG A 111 -13.30 -5.98 9.86
N CYS A 112 -13.85 -6.68 8.87
CA CYS A 112 -14.55 -6.05 7.74
C CYS A 112 -15.79 -5.28 8.21
N THR A 113 -16.54 -5.85 9.15
CA THR A 113 -17.72 -5.22 9.74
C THR A 113 -17.35 -3.97 10.53
N GLU A 114 -16.29 -4.02 11.34
CA GLU A 114 -15.80 -2.86 12.09
C GLU A 114 -15.26 -1.78 11.17
N LEU A 115 -14.51 -2.12 10.12
CA LEU A 115 -14.06 -1.15 9.11
C LEU A 115 -15.24 -0.51 8.39
N ALA A 116 -16.26 -1.29 8.01
CA ALA A 116 -17.48 -0.76 7.42
C ALA A 116 -18.23 0.17 8.40
N ARG A 117 -18.25 -0.15 9.69
CA ARG A 117 -18.80 0.69 10.75
C ARG A 117 -18.02 1.99 10.90
N GLN A 118 -16.69 1.94 10.86
CA GLN A 118 -15.83 3.13 10.92
C GLN A 118 -15.98 4.02 9.70
N VAL A 119 -16.09 3.44 8.50
CA VAL A 119 -16.39 4.19 7.27
C VAL A 119 -17.77 4.84 7.37
N ASN A 120 -18.78 4.13 7.86
CA ASN A 120 -20.11 4.70 8.05
C ASN A 120 -20.13 5.76 9.15
N LEU A 121 -19.39 5.57 10.24
CA LEU A 121 -19.23 6.57 11.30
C LEU A 121 -18.52 7.81 10.76
N GLY A 122 -17.46 7.65 9.97
CA GLY A 122 -16.78 8.73 9.28
C GLY A 122 -17.71 9.46 8.30
N LYS A 123 -18.56 8.74 7.56
CA LYS A 123 -19.61 9.34 6.72
C LYS A 123 -20.68 10.07 7.53
N CYS A 124 -21.06 9.55 8.69
CA CYS A 124 -22.00 10.19 9.59
C CYS A 124 -21.39 11.44 10.22
N ILE A 125 -20.14 11.39 10.69
CA ILE A 125 -19.41 12.55 11.20
C ILE A 125 -19.26 13.59 10.10
N VAL A 126 -18.86 13.21 8.88
CA VAL A 126 -18.81 14.14 7.75
C VAL A 126 -20.18 14.73 7.45
N ARG A 127 -21.26 13.94 7.49
CA ARG A 127 -22.63 14.45 7.30
C ARG A 127 -23.10 15.34 8.45
N GLU A 128 -22.76 15.01 9.68
CA GLU A 128 -23.16 15.70 10.90
C GLU A 128 -22.34 16.97 11.09
N ASP A 129 -21.06 16.99 10.71
CA ASP A 129 -20.22 18.19 10.59
C ASP A 129 -20.66 19.04 9.40
N MET A 130 -21.08 18.44 8.28
CA MET A 130 -21.68 19.17 7.16
C MET A 130 -23.04 19.76 7.54
N GLN A 131 -23.86 19.05 8.31
CA GLN A 131 -25.17 19.49 8.75
C GLN A 131 -25.08 20.48 9.91
N THR A 132 -24.19 20.28 10.88
CA THR A 132 -23.84 21.25 11.93
C THR A 132 -23.15 22.47 11.32
N GLY A 133 -22.34 22.27 10.28
CA GLY A 133 -21.77 23.34 9.47
C GLY A 133 -22.83 24.13 8.73
N MET A 134 -23.82 23.46 8.12
CA MET A 134 -24.98 24.10 7.49
C MET A 134 -25.89 24.79 8.51
N GLU A 135 -26.17 24.18 9.66
CA GLU A 135 -26.99 24.73 10.74
C GLU A 135 -26.29 25.90 11.43
N ARG A 136 -24.96 25.83 11.66
CA ARG A 136 -24.15 26.98 12.10
C ARG A 136 -24.08 28.07 11.05
N THR A 137 -24.00 27.71 9.77
CA THR A 137 -24.06 28.70 8.67
C THR A 137 -25.43 29.36 8.64
N GLN A 138 -26.51 28.61 8.89
CA GLN A 138 -27.89 29.11 8.95
C GLN A 138 -28.14 29.94 10.22
N GLU A 139 -27.64 29.53 11.39
CA GLU A 139 -27.64 30.31 12.64
C GLU A 139 -26.79 31.58 12.49
N LEU A 140 -25.62 31.52 11.85
CA LEU A 140 -24.79 32.69 11.56
C LEU A 140 -25.44 33.63 10.55
N ILE A 141 -26.20 33.11 9.58
CA ILE A 141 -27.05 33.91 8.67
C ILE A 141 -28.21 34.56 9.44
N THR A 142 -28.79 33.85 10.42
CA THR A 142 -29.91 34.36 11.25
C THR A 142 -29.43 35.38 12.29
N ILE A 143 -28.26 35.17 12.92
CA ILE A 143 -27.58 36.11 13.82
C ILE A 143 -27.08 37.34 13.05
N ARG A 144 -26.69 37.17 11.77
CA ARG A 144 -26.34 38.24 10.83
C ARG A 144 -27.54 39.11 10.45
N ASP A 145 -28.76 38.59 10.51
CA ASP A 145 -30.00 39.34 10.26
C ASP A 145 -30.41 40.20 11.48
N GLN A 146 -29.97 39.82 12.70
CA GLN A 146 -30.31 40.55 13.94
C GLN A 146 -29.18 41.42 14.53
N THR A 147 -27.92 41.25 14.11
CA THR A 147 -26.81 42.02 14.70
C THR A 147 -25.95 42.69 13.63
N SER A 148 -26.30 43.94 13.34
CA SER A 148 -25.36 44.90 12.74
C SER A 148 -24.20 45.15 13.70
N LYS A 149 -23.10 44.40 13.61
CA LYS A 149 -21.75 44.87 13.96
C LYS A 149 -20.66 43.91 13.50
N ARG A 150 -19.55 44.54 13.10
CA ARG A 150 -18.33 44.01 12.48
C ARG A 150 -17.56 43.12 13.47
N GLU A 151 -16.67 42.28 12.92
CA GLU A 151 -15.48 41.68 13.56
C GLU A 151 -15.50 40.23 14.07
N ILE A 152 -16.13 39.25 13.40
CA ILE A 152 -15.77 37.82 13.62
C ILE A 152 -15.95 37.01 12.33
N ILE A 153 -15.07 37.15 11.32
CA ILE A 153 -15.17 36.35 10.07
C ILE A 153 -13.81 35.74 9.64
N VAL A 154 -12.68 36.18 10.20
CA VAL A 154 -11.35 35.78 9.68
C VAL A 154 -10.88 34.38 10.12
N PRO A 155 -11.16 33.86 11.33
CA PRO A 155 -10.59 32.57 11.74
C PRO A 155 -11.25 31.31 11.14
N LEU A 156 -12.54 31.37 10.76
CA LEU A 156 -13.30 30.18 10.35
C LEU A 156 -13.08 29.72 8.90
N LEU A 157 -12.49 30.56 8.06
CA LEU A 157 -12.29 30.25 6.64
C LEU A 157 -10.96 29.55 6.34
N MET A 158 -10.07 29.42 7.34
CA MET A 158 -8.80 28.69 7.19
C MET A 158 -8.95 27.16 7.37
N GLU A 159 -10.09 26.65 7.86
CA GLU A 159 -10.33 25.21 8.03
C GLU A 159 -10.95 24.53 6.80
N LEU A 160 -11.32 25.28 5.75
CA LEU A 160 -12.01 24.76 4.55
C LEU A 160 -11.08 24.50 3.35
N ASP A 161 -9.77 24.48 3.54
CA ASP A 161 -8.76 24.46 2.46
C ASP A 161 -8.64 23.12 1.67
N ASN A 162 -9.60 22.19 1.82
CA ASN A 162 -9.49 20.83 1.26
C ASN A 162 -10.70 20.30 0.47
N GLU A 163 -11.74 21.09 0.20
CA GLU A 163 -12.84 20.64 -0.68
C GLU A 163 -12.67 21.14 -2.11
N VAL A 164 -12.49 20.20 -3.05
CA VAL A 164 -12.47 20.48 -4.49
C VAL A 164 -13.89 20.80 -4.94
N PHE A 165 -14.24 22.08 -4.97
CA PHE A 165 -15.50 22.53 -5.57
C PHE A 165 -15.46 22.38 -7.09
N THR A 166 -16.51 21.81 -7.67
CA THR A 166 -16.69 21.80 -9.13
C THR A 166 -16.95 23.23 -9.65
N THR A 167 -16.64 23.50 -10.92
CA THR A 167 -16.86 24.82 -11.55
C THR A 167 -18.33 25.27 -11.45
N GLU A 168 -19.26 24.33 -11.46
CA GLU A 168 -20.69 24.60 -11.32
C GLU A 168 -21.06 25.04 -9.89
N GLN A 169 -20.52 24.38 -8.87
CA GLN A 169 -20.68 24.77 -7.46
C GLN A 169 -20.06 26.14 -7.17
N ILE A 170 -18.88 26.45 -7.74
CA ILE A 170 -18.26 27.78 -7.62
C ILE A 170 -19.17 28.86 -8.23
N ASN A 171 -19.80 28.57 -9.36
CA ASN A 171 -20.69 29.50 -10.05
C ASN A 171 -22.01 29.72 -9.30
N ASP A 172 -22.58 28.67 -8.70
CA ASP A 172 -23.81 28.75 -7.91
C ASP A 172 -23.61 29.54 -6.61
N ILE A 173 -22.54 29.26 -5.87
CA ILE A 173 -22.22 30.02 -4.66
C ILE A 173 -21.91 31.48 -5.04
N GLY A 174 -21.23 31.71 -6.17
CA GLY A 174 -20.96 33.04 -6.72
C GLY A 174 -22.22 33.83 -7.12
N ARG A 175 -23.28 33.17 -7.59
CA ARG A 175 -24.61 33.79 -7.83
C ARG A 175 -25.27 34.15 -6.50
N HIS A 176 -25.35 33.21 -5.58
CA HIS A 176 -26.02 33.40 -4.29
C HIS A 176 -25.42 34.56 -3.46
N ILE A 177 -24.10 34.76 -3.54
CA ILE A 177 -23.41 35.87 -2.85
C ILE A 177 -23.68 37.23 -3.51
N ARG A 178 -23.77 37.30 -4.85
CA ARG A 178 -24.10 38.55 -5.55
C ARG A 178 -25.49 39.05 -5.19
N ASP A 179 -26.42 38.11 -5.02
CA ASP A 179 -27.82 38.43 -4.82
C ASP A 179 -28.14 38.79 -3.36
N ASN A 180 -27.34 38.30 -2.38
CA ASN A 180 -27.67 38.38 -0.95
C ASN A 180 -26.62 39.05 -0.03
N CYS A 181 -25.46 39.50 -0.55
CA CYS A 181 -24.42 40.15 0.26
C CYS A 181 -24.08 41.56 -0.24
N GLY A 182 -24.04 42.54 0.68
CA GLY A 182 -23.61 43.91 0.35
C GLY A 182 -22.19 43.96 -0.24
N PRO A 183 -21.84 45.03 -0.98
CA PRO A 183 -20.66 45.08 -1.86
C PRO A 183 -19.31 44.79 -1.17
N ALA A 184 -19.18 45.15 0.11
CA ALA A 184 -17.97 44.87 0.90
C ALA A 184 -17.80 43.38 1.27
N THR A 185 -18.90 42.67 1.55
CA THR A 185 -18.90 41.24 1.89
C THR A 185 -18.76 40.38 0.63
N SER A 186 -19.42 40.79 -0.46
CA SER A 186 -19.27 40.15 -1.78
C SER A 186 -17.81 40.15 -2.23
N SER A 187 -17.07 41.23 -2.00
CA SER A 187 -15.65 41.36 -2.38
C SER A 187 -14.71 40.43 -1.59
N LYS A 188 -14.95 40.23 -0.28
CA LYS A 188 -14.13 39.34 0.57
C LYS A 188 -14.40 37.85 0.33
N VAL A 189 -15.66 37.46 0.12
CA VAL A 189 -15.99 36.06 -0.20
C VAL A 189 -15.58 35.70 -1.63
N LYS A 190 -15.64 36.65 -2.58
CA LYS A 190 -14.99 36.47 -3.90
C LYS A 190 -13.49 36.24 -3.82
N ALA A 191 -12.82 36.90 -2.88
CA ALA A 191 -11.38 36.73 -2.68
C ALA A 191 -11.05 35.34 -2.10
N LEU A 192 -11.95 34.77 -1.31
CA LEU A 192 -11.78 33.47 -0.64
C LEU A 192 -12.26 32.27 -1.47
N MET A 193 -13.42 32.36 -2.13
CA MET A 193 -13.85 31.36 -3.12
C MET A 193 -13.16 31.50 -4.48
N GLY A 194 -12.31 32.52 -4.61
CA GLY A 194 -11.55 32.84 -5.80
C GLY A 194 -10.11 32.35 -5.76
N VAL A 195 -9.66 31.67 -4.69
CA VAL A 195 -8.33 31.04 -4.67
C VAL A 195 -8.43 29.78 -5.52
N PRO A 196 -7.85 29.77 -6.73
CA PRO A 196 -7.95 28.60 -7.59
C PRO A 196 -7.18 27.44 -6.94
N ALA A 197 -7.64 26.19 -7.16
CA ALA A 197 -6.88 25.02 -6.71
C ALA A 197 -5.43 25.10 -7.21
N PHE A 198 -4.49 24.50 -6.47
CA PHE A 198 -3.05 24.63 -6.74
C PHE A 198 -2.70 24.45 -8.23
N GLN A 199 -3.25 23.42 -8.87
CA GLN A 199 -3.07 23.17 -10.31
C GLN A 199 -3.46 24.37 -11.20
N TYR A 200 -4.54 25.07 -10.89
CA TYR A 200 -4.97 26.27 -11.62
C TYR A 200 -4.08 27.48 -11.34
N ARG A 201 -3.46 27.57 -10.15
CA ARG A 201 -2.49 28.63 -9.83
C ARG A 201 -1.11 28.42 -10.45
N VAL A 202 -0.75 27.18 -10.79
CA VAL A 202 0.48 26.88 -11.55
C VAL A 202 0.38 27.37 -13.00
N ARG A 203 -0.83 27.38 -13.59
CA ARG A 203 -1.02 27.73 -15.01
C ARG A 203 -0.56 29.15 -15.37
N PRO A 204 -0.90 30.22 -14.63
CA PRO A 204 -0.37 31.56 -14.90
C PRO A 204 1.16 31.62 -14.91
N TRP A 205 1.82 30.94 -13.95
CA TRP A 205 3.28 30.89 -13.90
C TRP A 205 3.87 30.17 -15.12
N LEU A 206 3.28 29.04 -15.54
CA LEU A 206 3.70 28.32 -16.74
C LEU A 206 3.61 29.21 -17.99
N LEU A 207 2.50 29.94 -18.15
CA LEU A 207 2.30 30.84 -19.28
C LEU A 207 3.27 32.01 -19.25
N GLU A 208 3.51 32.58 -18.06
CA GLU A 208 4.46 33.67 -17.90
C GLU A 208 5.89 33.22 -18.25
N CYS A 209 6.34 32.07 -17.75
CA CYS A 209 7.71 31.61 -17.99
C CYS A 209 7.93 31.09 -19.42
N PHE A 210 6.96 30.38 -20.00
CA PHE A 210 7.19 29.53 -21.16
C PHE A 210 6.31 29.88 -22.37
N GLY A 211 5.28 30.71 -22.19
CA GLY A 211 4.25 30.95 -23.21
C GLY A 211 3.38 29.72 -23.47
N ALA A 212 2.32 29.90 -24.25
CA ALA A 212 1.30 28.86 -24.46
C ALA A 212 1.83 27.60 -25.16
N ALA A 213 2.76 27.75 -26.11
CA ALA A 213 3.28 26.64 -26.89
C ALA A 213 4.07 25.64 -26.03
N ILE A 214 5.04 26.14 -25.25
CA ILE A 214 5.89 25.28 -24.40
C ILE A 214 5.11 24.83 -23.15
N ALA A 215 4.22 25.67 -22.60
CA ALA A 215 3.37 25.27 -21.49
C ALA A 215 2.44 24.09 -21.85
N GLY A 216 2.01 23.99 -23.11
CA GLY A 216 1.18 22.90 -23.64
C GLY A 216 1.95 21.72 -24.22
N ASP A 217 3.28 21.77 -24.26
CA ASP A 217 4.11 20.69 -24.80
C ASP A 217 4.12 19.49 -23.86
N LYS A 218 3.43 18.42 -24.25
CA LYS A 218 3.29 17.20 -23.48
C LYS A 218 4.62 16.51 -23.21
N THR A 219 5.56 16.55 -24.16
CA THR A 219 6.86 15.91 -24.02
C THR A 219 7.71 16.68 -23.01
N GLU A 220 7.80 18.00 -23.16
CA GLU A 220 8.54 18.86 -22.21
C GLU A 220 7.96 18.73 -20.78
N ARG A 221 6.62 18.74 -20.63
CA ARG A 221 5.99 18.59 -19.31
C ARG A 221 6.23 17.22 -18.70
N SER A 222 6.24 16.15 -19.52
CA SER A 222 6.54 14.79 -19.05
C SER A 222 7.99 14.67 -18.59
N ASN A 223 8.95 15.18 -19.37
CA ASN A 223 10.37 15.17 -19.02
C ASN A 223 10.64 15.97 -17.74
N ARG A 224 10.05 17.16 -17.63
CA ARG A 224 10.21 18.02 -16.44
C ARG A 224 9.63 17.38 -15.18
N PHE A 225 8.49 16.70 -15.30
CA PHE A 225 7.90 15.94 -14.19
C PHE A 225 8.82 14.79 -13.74
N LEU A 226 9.35 14.01 -14.69
CA LEU A 226 10.26 12.90 -14.38
C LEU A 226 11.55 13.39 -13.70
N GLU A 227 12.12 14.51 -14.17
CA GLU A 227 13.29 15.15 -13.57
C GLU A 227 13.06 15.46 -12.08
N GLU A 228 11.97 16.16 -11.75
CA GLU A 228 11.62 16.50 -10.37
C GLU A 228 11.35 15.26 -9.49
N ALA A 229 10.73 14.22 -10.05
CA ALA A 229 10.52 12.97 -9.35
C ALA A 229 11.85 12.27 -9.01
N ILE A 230 12.83 12.31 -9.93
CA ILE A 230 14.17 11.76 -9.71
C ILE A 230 14.95 12.62 -8.69
N GLU A 231 14.83 13.94 -8.73
CA GLU A 231 15.45 14.83 -7.73
C GLU A 231 14.88 14.58 -6.33
N LEU A 232 13.56 14.41 -6.21
CA LEU A 232 12.92 14.02 -4.95
C LEU A 232 13.42 12.65 -4.46
N TYR A 233 13.50 11.67 -5.35
CA TYR A 233 14.03 10.34 -5.04
C TYR A 233 15.48 10.40 -4.56
N GLN A 234 16.32 11.20 -5.24
CA GLN A 234 17.72 11.44 -4.85
C GLN A 234 17.81 12.10 -3.48
N SER A 235 16.95 13.08 -3.18
CA SER A 235 16.93 13.79 -1.88
C SER A 235 16.67 12.86 -0.70
N ALA A 236 16.02 11.71 -0.94
CA ALA A 236 15.83 10.64 0.04
C ALA A 236 17.06 9.71 0.20
N ASN A 237 18.26 10.18 -0.20
CA ASN A 237 19.52 9.44 -0.16
C ASN A 237 19.49 8.12 -0.95
N ARG A 238 18.73 8.09 -2.05
CA ARG A 238 18.67 6.92 -2.93
C ARG A 238 19.75 6.98 -3.99
N THR A 239 20.15 5.82 -4.49
CA THR A 239 21.24 5.74 -5.46
C THR A 239 20.71 5.81 -6.90
N ARG A 240 21.58 6.25 -7.81
CA ARG A 240 21.32 6.18 -9.26
C ARG A 240 21.00 4.74 -9.70
N SER A 241 21.70 3.75 -9.15
CA SER A 241 21.49 2.34 -9.48
C SER A 241 20.07 1.88 -9.13
N ASP A 242 19.57 2.28 -7.95
CA ASP A 242 18.19 1.95 -7.55
C ASP A 242 17.15 2.59 -8.48
N ALA A 243 17.39 3.83 -8.90
CA ALA A 243 16.51 4.52 -9.84
C ALA A 243 16.45 3.80 -11.19
N HIS A 244 17.59 3.35 -11.73
CA HIS A 244 17.61 2.59 -12.99
C HIS A 244 16.87 1.25 -12.89
N GLN A 245 16.99 0.54 -11.76
CA GLN A 245 16.21 -0.69 -11.55
C GLN A 245 14.70 -0.45 -11.59
N LEU A 246 14.23 0.68 -11.05
CA LEU A 246 12.81 1.06 -11.13
C LEU A 246 12.40 1.44 -12.56
N VAL A 247 13.29 2.10 -13.31
CA VAL A 247 13.07 2.39 -14.74
C VAL A 247 12.86 1.08 -15.49
N ASP A 248 13.80 0.13 -15.38
CA ASP A 248 13.70 -1.16 -16.08
C ASP A 248 12.40 -1.89 -15.70
N TYR A 249 12.10 -1.96 -14.39
CA TYR A 249 10.89 -2.60 -13.87
C TYR A 249 9.58 -2.01 -14.42
N VAL A 250 9.50 -0.69 -14.61
CA VAL A 250 8.30 -0.01 -15.13
C VAL A 250 8.20 -0.15 -16.64
N PHE A 251 9.32 0.01 -17.37
CA PHE A 251 9.33 -0.04 -18.83
C PHE A 251 9.18 -1.46 -19.40
N ASP A 252 9.44 -2.50 -18.60
CA ASP A 252 9.17 -3.90 -18.96
C ASP A 252 7.67 -4.28 -18.91
N ARG A 253 6.79 -3.36 -18.50
CA ARG A 253 5.34 -3.57 -18.38
C ARG A 253 4.55 -2.96 -19.54
N PRO A 254 3.31 -3.44 -19.78
CA PRO A 254 2.39 -2.73 -20.66
C PRO A 254 2.18 -1.28 -20.21
N ILE A 255 2.02 -0.38 -21.18
CA ILE A 255 1.75 1.04 -20.93
C ILE A 255 0.42 1.19 -20.18
N GLY A 256 0.45 1.90 -19.05
CA GLY A 256 -0.73 2.19 -18.21
C GLY A 256 -1.60 3.35 -18.71
N GLU A 257 -2.78 3.47 -18.11
CA GLU A 257 -3.74 4.54 -18.41
C GLU A 257 -3.43 5.82 -17.64
N LYS A 258 -3.32 6.96 -18.34
CA LYS A 258 -2.84 8.23 -17.76
C LYS A 258 -3.60 8.67 -16.49
N PRO A 259 -4.94 8.62 -16.42
CA PRO A 259 -5.65 9.01 -15.20
C PRO A 259 -5.28 8.15 -13.99
N GLN A 260 -5.08 6.84 -14.20
CA GLN A 260 -4.67 5.91 -13.16
C GLN A 260 -3.25 6.22 -12.69
N GLU A 261 -2.32 6.43 -13.62
CA GLU A 261 -0.92 6.74 -13.27
C GLU A 261 -0.78 8.08 -12.54
N VAL A 262 -1.55 9.10 -12.93
CA VAL A 262 -1.62 10.38 -12.20
C VAL A 262 -2.12 10.18 -10.76
N GLY A 263 -3.17 9.36 -10.57
CA GLY A 263 -3.68 9.02 -9.24
C GLY A 263 -2.66 8.24 -8.41
N GLY A 264 -1.96 7.29 -9.02
CA GLY A 264 -0.89 6.52 -8.38
C GLY A 264 0.26 7.40 -7.91
N VAL A 265 0.75 8.29 -8.77
CA VAL A 265 1.77 9.29 -8.42
C VAL A 265 1.32 10.14 -7.24
N MET A 266 0.12 10.71 -7.28
CA MET A 266 -0.38 11.57 -6.21
C MET A 266 -0.48 10.84 -4.87
N LEU A 267 -0.97 9.59 -4.87
CA LEU A 267 -1.03 8.75 -3.67
C LEU A 267 0.36 8.45 -3.10
N THR A 268 1.30 8.06 -3.97
CA THR A 268 2.68 7.74 -3.53
C THR A 268 3.44 8.96 -3.07
N LEU A 269 3.22 10.13 -3.66
CA LEU A 269 3.81 11.40 -3.21
C LEU A 269 3.30 11.77 -1.81
N ALA A 270 2.00 11.64 -1.56
CA ALA A 270 1.44 11.86 -0.22
C ALA A 270 2.04 10.89 0.81
N ALA A 271 2.15 9.60 0.47
CA ALA A 271 2.77 8.59 1.33
C ALA A 271 4.25 8.88 1.60
N PHE A 272 5.00 9.31 0.57
CA PHE A 272 6.39 9.76 0.71
C PHE A 272 6.48 10.94 1.69
N CYS A 273 5.67 11.98 1.50
CA CYS A 273 5.64 13.15 2.38
C CYS A 273 5.33 12.76 3.82
N LEU A 274 4.35 11.88 4.06
CA LEU A 274 4.04 11.35 5.39
C LEU A 274 5.24 10.64 6.03
N ALA A 275 5.90 9.73 5.30
CA ALA A 275 7.08 9.01 5.79
C ALA A 275 8.26 9.94 6.11
N HIS A 276 8.40 11.03 5.35
CA HIS A 276 9.44 12.04 5.51
C HIS A 276 9.03 13.23 6.40
N LYS A 277 7.82 13.21 6.99
CA LYS A 277 7.26 14.28 7.84
C LYS A 277 7.24 15.65 7.15
N LEU A 278 6.88 15.65 5.87
CA LEU A 278 6.72 16.85 5.05
C LEU A 278 5.23 17.13 4.84
N ASP A 279 4.85 18.41 4.86
CA ASP A 279 3.54 18.85 4.39
C ASP A 279 3.58 19.05 2.88
N MET A 280 2.91 18.15 2.14
CA MET A 280 2.90 18.14 0.68
C MET A 280 2.36 19.46 0.09
N HIS A 281 1.32 20.03 0.69
CA HIS A 281 0.68 21.24 0.18
C HIS A 281 1.55 22.47 0.45
N GLN A 282 2.07 22.60 1.68
CA GLN A 282 2.97 23.68 2.04
C GLN A 282 4.24 23.67 1.19
N CYS A 283 4.84 22.50 0.93
CA CYS A 283 5.98 22.38 0.03
C CYS A 283 5.66 22.90 -1.38
N GLY A 284 4.47 22.57 -1.90
CA GLY A 284 3.99 23.08 -3.19
C GLY A 284 3.84 24.60 -3.22
N GLU A 285 3.26 25.19 -2.17
CA GLU A 285 3.08 26.65 -2.06
C GLU A 285 4.40 27.41 -1.97
N VAL A 286 5.33 26.92 -1.14
CA VAL A 286 6.66 27.52 -0.97
C VAL A 286 7.40 27.49 -2.31
N GLU A 287 7.34 26.37 -3.03
CA GLU A 287 8.00 26.26 -4.33
C GLU A 287 7.35 27.16 -5.37
N LEU A 288 6.01 27.21 -5.44
CA LEU A 288 5.28 28.08 -6.36
C LEU A 288 5.64 29.55 -6.11
N ALA A 289 5.65 30.00 -4.85
CA ALA A 289 6.07 31.34 -4.48
C ALA A 289 7.53 31.61 -4.87
N ARG A 290 8.43 30.62 -4.67
CA ARG A 290 9.85 30.74 -5.02
C ARG A 290 10.05 30.89 -6.52
N VAL A 291 9.41 30.08 -7.37
CA VAL A 291 9.63 30.12 -8.83
C VAL A 291 9.12 31.41 -9.47
N TRP A 292 8.13 32.07 -8.88
CA TRP A 292 7.72 33.41 -9.30
C TRP A 292 8.83 34.46 -9.17
N THR A 293 9.75 34.30 -8.21
CA THR A 293 10.92 35.20 -8.09
C THR A 293 12.01 34.91 -9.13
N LYS A 294 11.89 33.81 -9.88
CA LYS A 294 12.91 33.32 -10.83
C LYS A 294 12.47 33.35 -12.29
N VAL A 295 11.35 34.00 -12.62
CA VAL A 295 10.77 34.04 -13.99
C VAL A 295 11.81 34.37 -15.05
N GLU A 296 12.59 35.43 -14.86
CA GLU A 296 13.58 35.85 -15.87
C GLU A 296 14.73 34.85 -16.03
N GLN A 297 15.23 34.30 -14.92
CA GLN A 297 16.26 33.25 -14.95
C GLN A 297 15.77 31.99 -15.67
N ILE A 298 14.50 31.62 -15.46
CA ILE A 298 13.86 30.48 -16.10
C ILE A 298 13.75 30.72 -17.61
N ARG A 299 13.36 31.92 -18.05
CA ARG A 299 13.29 32.29 -19.47
C ARG A 299 14.66 32.21 -20.14
N VAL A 300 15.70 32.76 -19.52
CA VAL A 300 17.08 32.68 -20.04
C VAL A 300 17.53 31.22 -20.16
N LYS A 301 17.32 30.40 -19.13
CA LYS A 301 17.63 28.97 -19.17
C LYS A 301 16.87 28.24 -20.27
N GLN A 302 15.59 28.55 -20.45
CA GLN A 302 14.77 27.93 -21.48
C GLN A 302 15.24 28.32 -22.89
N ALA A 303 15.58 29.59 -23.12
CA ALA A 303 16.09 30.06 -24.40
C ALA A 303 17.43 29.42 -24.79
N ALA A 304 18.22 28.99 -23.79
CA ALA A 304 19.50 28.31 -24.00
C ALA A 304 19.38 26.79 -24.25
N LYS A 305 18.18 26.19 -24.16
CA LYS A 305 18.01 24.75 -24.40
C LYS A 305 18.14 24.40 -25.89
N PRO A 306 18.82 23.29 -26.25
CA PRO A 306 18.78 22.74 -27.61
C PRO A 306 17.37 22.27 -27.94
N LYS A 307 16.99 22.35 -29.21
CA LYS A 307 15.63 21.99 -29.66
C LYS A 307 15.31 20.50 -29.55
N ASP A 308 16.31 19.61 -29.48
CA ASP A 308 16.14 18.17 -29.65
C ASP A 308 16.66 17.31 -28.48
N SER A 309 16.94 17.91 -27.31
CA SER A 309 17.46 17.18 -26.16
C SER A 309 16.62 17.42 -24.90
N PRO A 310 16.22 16.37 -24.17
CA PRO A 310 15.59 16.52 -22.86
C PRO A 310 16.57 17.04 -21.79
N LEU A 311 17.89 16.94 -22.06
CA LEU A 311 18.94 17.35 -21.14
C LEU A 311 19.45 18.76 -21.47
N PRO A 312 19.78 19.58 -20.46
CA PRO A 312 20.48 20.84 -20.65
C PRO A 312 21.82 20.63 -21.35
N VAL A 313 22.28 21.60 -22.13
CA VAL A 313 23.69 21.62 -22.57
C VAL A 313 24.55 21.83 -21.34
N HIS A 314 25.53 20.95 -21.10
CA HIS A 314 26.59 21.25 -20.14
C HIS A 314 27.37 22.47 -20.64
N VAL A 315 27.08 23.66 -20.11
CA VAL A 315 28.04 24.76 -20.11
C VAL A 315 28.98 24.49 -18.94
N ALA A 316 30.26 24.26 -19.25
CA ALA A 316 31.26 23.94 -18.26
C ALA A 316 31.36 25.03 -17.16
N ALA A 317 31.21 24.58 -15.91
CA ALA A 317 31.61 25.18 -14.63
C ALA A 317 31.65 26.72 -14.48
N GLY A 318 30.67 27.24 -13.72
CA GLY A 318 30.78 28.45 -12.93
C GLY A 318 29.84 28.32 -11.72
N GLY A 319 30.40 28.27 -10.51
CA GLY A 319 29.74 27.81 -9.28
C GLY A 319 28.42 28.50 -8.94
N TRP A 320 27.49 27.71 -8.39
CA TRP A 320 26.26 28.18 -7.77
C TRP A 320 26.54 28.52 -6.29
N LEU A 321 26.42 29.81 -5.96
CA LEU A 321 25.93 30.28 -4.65
C LEU A 321 24.47 30.66 -4.81
#